data_AF-A0AAN6YRC3-F1
#
_entry.id   AF-A0AAN6YRC3-F1
#
_cell.length_a   1.000
_cell.length_b   1.000
_cell.length_c   1.000
_cell.angle_alpha   90.00
_cell.angle_beta   90.00
_cell.angle_gamma   90.00
#
_symmetry.space_group_name_H-M   'P 1'
#
loop_
_entity.id
_entity.type
_entity.pdbx_description
1 polymer ?
#
loop_
_entity_poly.entity_id
_entity_poly.type
_entity_poly.pdbx_seq_one_letter_code
_entity_poly.pdbx_strand_id
1 'polypeptide(L)'
;MRNLGIWRALLASRLIGATIAIPHSGNWSLWSNSLMGRQIDPDFDMDLSSIRRLGAVGDSYFAGIGAGNRLGIPSLFTQSDYACSRYDGSYPQLVKDDDRLKGSSGEAPFEFRSCSDPVVDDMLSKQIPYTTAHQDAILLSVGGNNAELSKILNACVFQWIHITGFQKIFIELDFEGLVKKGADKFESWFGFRPKGWDLDKISRSCDEQLSRTERIINGDDYNHKLDWVISATKETLAPWGRIYWTGYAKFFGTEYTPECDSVSWTTWVHSLYKGSSTELAVLGAEFG
;
A
#
# COMPACT_ATOMS: atom_id res chain seq x y z
N MET A 1 11.38 -52.88 -15.77
CA MET A 1 11.08 -52.75 -14.32
C MET A 1 12.29 -52.16 -13.61
N ARG A 2 12.10 -51.00 -12.95
CA ARG A 2 12.81 -50.42 -11.78
C ARG A 2 14.34 -50.22 -11.77
N ASN A 3 14.75 -48.95 -11.96
CA ASN A 3 15.30 -47.96 -11.00
C ASN A 3 16.55 -48.21 -10.10
N LEU A 4 17.26 -47.09 -9.85
CA LEU A 4 18.35 -46.75 -8.89
C LEU A 4 19.82 -47.01 -9.32
N GLY A 5 20.78 -46.08 -9.17
CA GLY A 5 20.77 -44.84 -8.41
C GLY A 5 21.99 -43.91 -8.66
N ILE A 6 21.78 -42.66 -8.26
CA ILE A 6 22.69 -41.51 -8.16
C ILE A 6 23.54 -41.65 -6.88
N TRP A 7 24.74 -41.03 -6.83
CA TRP A 7 25.32 -40.25 -5.70
C TRP A 7 26.87 -40.29 -5.68
N ARG A 8 27.50 -39.16 -6.04
CA ARG A 8 28.82 -38.62 -5.62
C ARG A 8 28.78 -37.12 -5.99
N ALA A 9 29.25 -36.10 -5.27
CA ALA A 9 30.22 -35.92 -4.18
C ALA A 9 29.97 -34.49 -3.60
N LEU A 10 29.96 -34.22 -2.29
CA LEU A 10 31.05 -33.87 -1.37
C LEU A 10 30.85 -32.47 -0.74
N LEU A 11 31.08 -32.43 0.57
CA LEU A 11 31.06 -31.30 1.49
C LEU A 11 32.13 -30.24 1.20
N ALA A 12 31.82 -28.97 1.52
CA ALA A 12 32.78 -28.02 2.06
C ALA A 12 32.11 -27.19 3.18
N SER A 13 32.80 -27.09 4.31
CA SER A 13 32.36 -26.45 5.55
C SER A 13 33.28 -25.27 5.92
N ARG A 14 32.76 -24.37 6.78
CA ARG A 14 33.43 -23.33 7.63
C ARG A 14 33.62 -21.95 6.99
N LEU A 15 33.49 -20.79 7.66
CA LEU A 15 33.42 -20.34 9.06
C LEU A 15 33.16 -18.81 9.03
N ILE A 16 32.21 -18.21 9.77
CA ILE A 16 32.37 -16.88 10.44
C ILE A 16 31.50 -16.90 11.71
N GLY A 17 32.10 -16.48 12.83
CA GLY A 17 31.67 -16.74 14.20
C GLY A 17 30.49 -15.90 14.72
N ALA A 18 29.78 -16.50 15.68
CA ALA A 18 28.80 -15.82 16.52
C ALA A 18 29.51 -15.07 17.65
N THR A 19 29.53 -13.74 17.58
CA THR A 19 29.76 -12.89 18.76
C THR A 19 28.44 -12.71 19.48
N ILE A 20 28.31 -13.33 20.66
CA ILE A 20 27.19 -13.11 21.58
C ILE A 20 27.49 -11.80 22.33
N ALA A 21 26.72 -10.75 22.05
CA ALA A 21 26.66 -9.56 22.89
C ALA A 21 25.44 -9.72 23.82
N ILE A 22 25.69 -9.74 25.13
CA ILE A 22 24.65 -9.77 26.16
C ILE A 22 24.14 -8.33 26.32
N PRO A 23 22.85 -8.04 26.07
CA PRO A 23 22.34 -6.68 26.23
C PRO A 23 22.20 -6.34 27.72
N HIS A 24 22.66 -5.15 28.07
CA HIS A 24 22.37 -4.52 29.34
C HIS A 24 20.87 -4.15 29.38
N SER A 25 20.19 -4.56 30.45
CA SER A 25 18.78 -4.32 30.70
C SER A 25 18.48 -2.82 30.87
N GLY A 26 18.11 -2.14 29.78
CA GLY A 26 17.47 -0.83 29.80
C GLY A 26 15.97 -0.99 29.61
N ASN A 27 15.19 -0.51 30.57
CA ASN A 27 13.74 -0.64 30.59
C ASN A 27 13.12 0.44 29.68
N TRP A 28 12.76 0.09 28.46
CA TRP A 28 12.09 1.01 27.52
C TRP A 28 10.62 0.65 27.41
N SER A 29 9.81 1.24 28.29
CA SER A 29 8.38 1.37 28.04
C SER A 29 8.21 2.37 26.88
N LEU A 30 7.80 1.89 25.71
CA LEU A 30 7.29 2.74 24.62
C LEU A 30 6.06 3.49 25.12
N TRP A 31 6.21 4.77 25.42
CA TRP A 31 5.09 5.65 25.75
C TRP A 31 4.32 5.97 24.47
N SER A 32 3.23 5.23 24.23
CA SER A 32 2.23 5.46 23.17
C SER A 32 1.68 6.90 23.15
N ASN A 33 1.83 7.64 24.24
CA ASN A 33 1.40 9.03 24.38
C ASN A 33 2.15 10.01 23.45
N SER A 34 3.33 9.66 22.93
CA SER A 34 4.11 10.59 22.09
C SER A 34 3.73 10.58 20.60
N LEU A 35 3.16 9.50 20.07
CA LEU A 35 2.67 9.43 18.69
C LEU A 35 1.25 10.02 18.54
N MET A 36 0.50 10.06 19.63
CA MET A 36 -0.81 10.73 19.75
C MET A 36 -0.68 12.13 20.38
N GLY A 37 0.51 12.52 20.83
CA GLY A 37 0.82 13.83 21.37
C GLY A 37 0.89 14.87 20.27
N ARG A 38 -0.28 15.28 19.75
CA ARG A 38 -0.42 16.60 19.13
C ARG A 38 0.25 17.58 20.10
N GLN A 39 1.12 18.48 19.63
CA GLN A 39 1.39 19.71 20.37
C GLN A 39 0.02 20.30 20.69
N ILE A 40 -0.44 20.13 21.93
CA ILE A 40 -1.69 20.72 22.39
C ILE A 40 -1.38 22.20 22.46
N ASP A 41 -1.48 22.85 21.32
CA ASP A 41 -1.67 24.28 21.27
C ASP A 41 -3.12 24.50 21.75
N PRO A 42 -3.32 25.09 22.93
CA PRO A 42 -4.64 25.32 23.49
C PRO A 42 -5.50 26.26 22.62
N ASP A 43 -4.91 26.95 21.63
CA ASP A 43 -5.61 27.76 20.63
C ASP A 43 -6.01 26.96 19.37
N PHE A 44 -5.69 25.68 19.25
CA PHE A 44 -6.06 24.85 18.09
C PHE A 44 -7.49 24.29 18.18
N ASP A 45 -8.44 25.11 18.66
CA ASP A 45 -9.88 24.84 18.58
C ASP A 45 -10.43 25.43 17.27
N MET A 46 -10.02 24.83 16.16
CA MET A 46 -10.51 25.23 14.85
C MET A 46 -11.89 24.62 14.61
N ASP A 47 -12.92 25.46 14.61
CA ASP A 47 -14.25 25.10 14.11
C ASP A 47 -14.16 24.76 12.62
N LEU A 48 -14.49 23.52 12.25
CA LEU A 48 -14.49 23.04 10.87
C LEU A 48 -15.92 22.86 10.32
N SER A 49 -16.94 23.32 11.04
CA SER A 49 -18.36 23.19 10.66
C SER A 49 -18.73 23.90 9.34
N SER A 50 -17.84 24.75 8.82
CA SER A 50 -17.97 25.32 7.48
C SER A 50 -17.83 24.27 6.36
N ILE A 51 -17.17 23.14 6.63
CA ILE A 51 -17.04 22.02 5.68
C ILE A 51 -18.33 21.21 5.74
N ARG A 52 -19.23 21.42 4.77
CA ARG A 52 -20.53 20.75 4.71
C ARG A 52 -20.55 19.61 3.71
N ARG A 53 -19.60 19.54 2.78
CA ARG A 53 -19.40 18.42 1.86
C ARG A 53 -17.94 18.02 1.82
N LEU A 54 -17.69 16.76 2.16
CA LEU A 54 -16.35 16.20 2.24
C LEU A 54 -16.20 15.06 1.22
N GLY A 55 -15.26 15.20 0.30
CA GLY A 55 -14.83 14.14 -0.60
C GLY A 55 -13.52 13.51 -0.15
N ALA A 56 -13.33 12.23 -0.42
CA ALA A 56 -12.05 11.56 -0.28
C ALA A 56 -11.71 10.80 -1.56
N VAL A 57 -10.63 11.20 -2.21
CA VAL A 57 -10.11 10.64 -3.45
C VAL A 57 -8.68 10.22 -3.19
N GLY A 58 -8.27 9.02 -3.61
CA GLY A 58 -6.88 8.64 -3.43
C GLY A 58 -6.58 7.17 -3.59
N ASP A 59 -5.36 6.82 -3.18
CA ASP A 59 -4.81 5.48 -3.22
C ASP A 59 -5.04 4.67 -1.93
N SER A 60 -4.29 3.57 -1.78
CA SER A 60 -4.40 2.62 -0.67
C SER A 60 -4.19 3.25 0.71
N TYR A 61 -3.46 4.36 0.82
CA TYR A 61 -3.26 5.07 2.09
C TYR A 61 -4.54 5.73 2.58
N PHE A 62 -5.38 6.16 1.66
CA PHE A 62 -6.69 6.74 1.98
C PHE A 62 -7.81 5.72 1.95
N ALA A 63 -7.69 4.65 1.15
CA ALA A 63 -8.55 3.49 1.30
C ALA A 63 -8.37 2.84 2.70
N GLY A 64 -7.16 2.97 3.28
CA GLY A 64 -6.84 2.54 4.63
C GLY A 64 -6.64 1.05 4.76
N ILE A 65 -5.93 0.44 3.80
CA ILE A 65 -5.67 -1.01 3.84
C ILE A 65 -5.02 -1.40 5.18
N GLY A 66 -5.66 -2.32 5.89
CA GLY A 66 -5.21 -2.79 7.21
C GLY A 66 -5.70 -1.95 8.38
N ALA A 67 -6.50 -0.90 8.16
CA ALA A 67 -7.01 -0.04 9.23
C ALA A 67 -8.47 -0.41 9.59
N GLY A 68 -8.66 -1.43 10.43
CA GLY A 68 -9.98 -1.85 10.89
C GLY A 68 -10.66 -2.87 9.96
N ASN A 69 -11.98 -2.77 9.78
CA ASN A 69 -12.75 -3.68 8.92
C ASN A 69 -12.89 -3.11 7.51
N ARG A 70 -12.75 -3.99 6.51
CA ARG A 70 -13.03 -3.65 5.12
C ARG A 70 -14.52 -3.39 4.93
N LEU A 71 -14.83 -2.29 4.28
CA LEU A 71 -16.17 -1.83 3.97
C LEU A 71 -16.77 -2.58 2.77
N GLY A 72 -18.10 -2.61 2.76
CA GLY A 72 -18.88 -3.24 1.70
C GLY A 72 -18.85 -4.78 1.75
N ILE A 73 -19.38 -5.38 0.69
CA ILE A 73 -19.42 -6.84 0.51
C ILE A 73 -18.66 -7.21 -0.78
N PRO A 74 -18.11 -8.44 -0.87
CA PRO A 74 -17.56 -8.95 -2.12
C PRO A 74 -18.52 -8.68 -3.28
N SER A 75 -18.04 -7.95 -4.28
CA SER A 75 -18.86 -7.45 -5.38
C SER A 75 -18.13 -7.58 -6.69
N LEU A 76 -18.88 -7.87 -7.76
CA LEU A 76 -18.37 -7.87 -9.13
C LEU A 76 -18.11 -6.45 -9.66
N PHE A 77 -18.61 -5.41 -8.96
CA PHE A 77 -18.37 -4.02 -9.32
C PHE A 77 -17.00 -3.56 -8.83
N THR A 78 -16.12 -3.22 -9.77
CA THR A 78 -14.72 -2.86 -9.53
C THR A 78 -14.50 -1.56 -8.75
N GLN A 79 -15.55 -0.73 -8.59
CA GLN A 79 -15.52 0.53 -7.83
C GLN A 79 -16.28 0.48 -6.49
N SER A 80 -16.77 -0.70 -6.11
CA SER A 80 -17.37 -0.92 -4.79
C SER A 80 -16.36 -0.72 -3.66
N ASP A 81 -16.83 -0.42 -2.45
CA ASP A 81 -15.96 -0.25 -1.28
C ASP A 81 -15.08 -1.48 -1.04
N TYR A 82 -15.69 -2.67 -1.19
CA TYR A 82 -14.96 -3.91 -1.07
C TYR A 82 -13.91 -4.00 -2.16
N ALA A 83 -14.25 -3.89 -3.46
CA ALA A 83 -13.26 -4.00 -4.54
C ALA A 83 -12.10 -3.00 -4.41
N CYS A 84 -12.39 -1.80 -3.92
CA CYS A 84 -11.39 -0.76 -3.68
C CYS A 84 -10.61 -0.88 -2.36
N SER A 85 -10.90 -1.91 -1.56
CA SER A 85 -10.25 -2.14 -0.26
C SER A 85 -10.36 -0.92 0.66
N ARG A 86 -11.55 -0.32 0.75
CA ARG A 86 -11.84 0.77 1.69
C ARG A 86 -12.11 0.21 3.08
N TYR A 87 -11.62 0.87 4.13
CA TYR A 87 -11.76 0.41 5.52
C TYR A 87 -12.40 1.46 6.43
N ASP A 88 -13.09 1.01 7.48
CA ASP A 88 -13.77 1.84 8.47
C ASP A 88 -12.79 2.65 9.35
N GLY A 89 -11.58 2.16 9.58
CA GLY A 89 -10.51 2.86 10.30
C GLY A 89 -9.59 3.70 9.42
N SER A 90 -9.94 3.90 8.15
CA SER A 90 -9.12 4.70 7.22
C SER A 90 -9.08 6.18 7.63
N TYR A 91 -7.99 6.88 7.30
CA TYR A 91 -7.82 8.30 7.64
C TYR A 91 -9.03 9.17 7.20
N PRO A 92 -9.58 9.03 5.97
CA PRO A 92 -10.80 9.76 5.60
C PRO A 92 -12.03 9.46 6.45
N GLN A 93 -12.22 8.22 6.92
CA GLN A 93 -13.33 7.87 7.82
C GLN A 93 -13.14 8.51 9.20
N LEU A 94 -11.92 8.48 9.73
CA LEU A 94 -11.60 9.16 10.98
C LEU A 94 -11.82 10.67 10.89
N VAL A 95 -11.46 11.30 9.75
CA VAL A 95 -11.73 12.72 9.51
C VAL A 95 -13.22 12.97 9.43
N LYS A 96 -13.98 12.18 8.67
CA LYS A 96 -15.45 12.30 8.56
C LYS A 96 -16.12 12.31 9.94
N ASP A 97 -15.67 11.46 10.85
CA ASP A 97 -16.29 11.25 12.15
C ASP A 97 -15.89 12.30 13.21
N ASP A 98 -14.92 13.18 12.89
CA ASP A 98 -14.43 14.24 13.77
C ASP A 98 -15.55 15.24 14.11
N ASP A 99 -15.79 15.45 15.42
CA ASP A 99 -16.86 16.31 15.92
C ASP A 99 -16.72 17.77 15.46
N ARG A 100 -15.53 18.24 15.11
CA ARG A 100 -15.31 19.61 14.62
C ARG A 100 -15.91 19.84 13.24
N LEU A 101 -16.19 18.78 12.47
CA LEU A 101 -16.93 18.86 11.20
C LEU A 101 -18.44 18.87 11.40
N LYS A 102 -18.94 18.52 12.59
CA LYS A 102 -20.36 18.43 12.88
C LYS A 102 -20.90 19.83 13.17
N GLY A 103 -21.44 20.46 12.13
CA GLY A 103 -22.18 21.71 12.28
C GLY A 103 -23.55 21.51 12.93
N SER A 104 -24.30 22.61 13.05
CA SER A 104 -25.69 22.61 13.56
C SER A 104 -26.67 21.74 12.76
N SER A 105 -26.27 21.31 11.56
CA SER A 105 -27.08 20.53 10.62
C SER A 105 -26.81 19.02 10.68
N GLY A 106 -25.88 18.56 11.54
CA GLY A 106 -25.44 17.16 11.62
C GLY A 106 -24.18 16.88 10.81
N GLU A 107 -23.91 15.59 10.53
CA GLU A 107 -22.73 15.15 9.76
C GLU A 107 -22.75 15.67 8.33
N ALA A 108 -21.61 16.19 7.85
CA ALA A 108 -21.42 16.54 6.45
C ALA A 108 -21.57 15.28 5.56
N PRO A 109 -22.34 15.35 4.46
CA PRO A 109 -22.27 14.35 3.40
C PRO A 109 -20.82 14.01 3.02
N PHE A 110 -20.50 12.73 3.10
CA PHE A 110 -19.16 12.20 2.84
C PHE A 110 -19.17 11.29 1.61
N GLU A 111 -18.27 11.55 0.68
CA GLU A 111 -18.07 10.72 -0.51
C GLU A 111 -16.71 10.04 -0.49
N PHE A 112 -16.73 8.72 -0.36
CA PHE A 112 -15.52 7.93 -0.29
C PHE A 112 -15.21 7.27 -1.65
N ARG A 113 -14.24 7.82 -2.37
CA ARG A 113 -13.84 7.36 -3.71
C ARG A 113 -12.42 6.79 -3.78
N SER A 114 -11.65 6.85 -2.70
CA SER A 114 -10.30 6.26 -2.63
C SER A 114 -10.30 4.76 -2.97
N CYS A 115 -9.21 4.25 -3.51
CA CYS A 115 -9.13 2.87 -3.97
C CYS A 115 -7.71 2.32 -3.79
N SER A 116 -7.55 1.00 -3.67
CA SER A 116 -6.22 0.37 -3.74
C SER A 116 -5.64 0.48 -5.14
N ASP A 117 -4.33 0.74 -5.20
CA ASP A 117 -3.51 0.72 -6.42
C ASP A 117 -3.92 1.64 -7.60
N PRO A 118 -4.66 2.76 -7.44
CA PRO A 118 -4.92 3.64 -8.56
C PRO A 118 -3.61 4.33 -8.96
N VAL A 119 -3.31 4.30 -10.26
CA VAL A 119 -2.41 5.30 -10.84
C VAL A 119 -3.21 6.55 -11.20
N VAL A 120 -2.53 7.64 -11.52
CA VAL A 120 -3.15 8.91 -11.98
C VAL A 120 -4.28 8.70 -13.00
N ASP A 121 -4.08 7.87 -14.02
CA ASP A 121 -5.08 7.61 -15.06
C ASP A 121 -6.36 6.96 -14.48
N ASP A 122 -6.22 6.10 -13.47
CA ASP A 122 -7.37 5.52 -12.78
C ASP A 122 -8.12 6.58 -11.97
N MET A 123 -7.41 7.51 -11.33
CA MET A 123 -8.04 8.59 -10.57
C MET A 123 -8.85 9.51 -11.48
N LEU A 124 -8.25 9.90 -12.62
CA LEU A 124 -8.87 10.77 -13.62
C LEU A 124 -10.05 10.11 -14.34
N SER A 125 -10.08 8.78 -14.44
CA SER A 125 -11.15 8.07 -15.15
C SER A 125 -12.21 7.44 -14.25
N LYS A 126 -11.89 7.13 -12.97
CA LYS A 126 -12.76 6.31 -12.10
C LYS A 126 -13.07 6.92 -10.75
N GLN A 127 -12.32 7.91 -10.27
CA GLN A 127 -12.57 8.54 -8.97
C GLN A 127 -13.10 9.96 -9.10
N ILE A 128 -12.31 10.87 -9.70
CA ILE A 128 -12.62 12.31 -9.74
C ILE A 128 -13.92 12.61 -10.50
N PRO A 129 -14.17 12.05 -11.70
CA PRO A 129 -15.41 12.34 -12.44
C PRO A 129 -16.69 11.88 -11.74
N TYR A 130 -16.57 10.97 -10.77
CA TYR A 130 -17.68 10.42 -9.99
C TYR A 130 -17.78 11.00 -8.58
N THR A 131 -17.00 12.04 -8.30
CA THR A 131 -17.12 12.86 -7.08
C THR A 131 -18.12 13.98 -7.36
N THR A 132 -19.14 14.13 -6.53
CA THR A 132 -20.16 15.18 -6.73
C THR A 132 -19.50 16.56 -6.69
N ALA A 133 -19.96 17.47 -7.55
CA ALA A 133 -19.49 18.85 -7.57
C ALA A 133 -19.79 19.61 -6.27
N HIS A 134 -19.15 20.77 -6.11
CA HIS A 134 -19.29 21.67 -4.96
C HIS A 134 -18.88 21.07 -3.61
N GLN A 135 -17.77 20.33 -3.59
CA GLN A 135 -17.13 19.89 -2.35
C GLN A 135 -16.50 21.09 -1.61
N ASP A 136 -16.69 21.18 -0.30
CA ASP A 136 -16.05 22.21 0.53
C ASP A 136 -14.62 21.79 0.89
N ALA A 137 -14.39 20.48 1.00
CA ALA A 137 -13.07 19.90 1.17
C ALA A 137 -12.95 18.59 0.40
N ILE A 138 -11.77 18.36 -0.17
CA ILE A 138 -11.38 17.06 -0.71
C ILE A 138 -10.08 16.63 -0.05
N LEU A 139 -10.11 15.47 0.60
CA LEU A 139 -8.90 14.79 1.04
C LEU A 139 -8.31 14.06 -0.17
N LEU A 140 -7.01 14.28 -0.44
CA LEU A 140 -6.30 13.70 -1.57
C LEU A 140 -5.03 12.93 -1.14
N SER A 141 -4.86 11.71 -1.64
CA SER A 141 -3.59 10.96 -1.62
C SER A 141 -3.30 10.39 -3.01
N VAL A 142 -2.15 10.74 -3.60
CA VAL A 142 -1.75 10.31 -4.95
C VAL A 142 -0.24 10.38 -5.11
N GLY A 143 0.31 9.50 -5.93
CA GLY A 143 1.69 9.58 -6.43
C GLY A 143 2.54 8.34 -6.16
N GLY A 144 2.29 7.60 -5.08
CA GLY A 144 3.08 6.45 -4.66
C GLY A 144 3.08 5.31 -5.68
N ASN A 145 1.92 5.02 -6.28
CA ASN A 145 1.80 3.99 -7.33
C ASN A 145 2.50 4.41 -8.62
N ASN A 146 2.36 5.68 -9.02
CA ASN A 146 3.06 6.25 -10.16
C ASN A 146 4.58 6.28 -9.96
N ALA A 147 5.03 6.47 -8.71
CA ALA A 147 6.43 6.38 -8.31
C ALA A 147 6.91 4.93 -8.09
N GLU A 148 6.06 3.92 -8.32
CA GLU A 148 6.43 2.50 -8.15
C GLU A 148 6.85 2.10 -6.72
N LEU A 149 6.29 2.74 -5.68
CA LEU A 149 6.67 2.47 -4.29
C LEU A 149 6.57 0.99 -3.89
N SER A 150 5.49 0.31 -4.29
CA SER A 150 5.33 -1.13 -4.02
C SER A 150 6.41 -1.98 -4.68
N LYS A 151 6.98 -1.53 -5.81
CA LYS A 151 8.10 -2.22 -6.47
C LYS A 151 9.41 -2.04 -5.71
N ILE A 152 9.65 -0.86 -5.11
CA ILE A 152 10.77 -0.65 -4.19
C ILE A 152 10.63 -1.61 -3.00
N LEU A 153 9.46 -1.62 -2.37
CA LEU A 153 9.20 -2.48 -1.21
C LEU A 153 9.42 -3.96 -1.53
N ASN A 154 8.96 -4.43 -2.71
CA ASN A 154 9.22 -5.80 -3.15
C ASN A 154 10.71 -6.07 -3.40
N ALA A 155 11.42 -5.17 -4.10
CA ALA A 155 12.82 -5.38 -4.48
C ALA A 155 13.79 -5.28 -3.29
N CYS A 156 13.50 -4.40 -2.32
CA CYS A 156 14.42 -4.05 -1.24
C CYS A 156 14.10 -4.69 0.10
N VAL A 157 12.82 -4.98 0.40
CA VAL A 157 12.38 -5.37 1.75
C VAL A 157 11.71 -6.73 1.74
N PHE A 158 10.58 -6.86 1.05
CA PHE A 158 9.68 -7.99 1.27
C PHE A 158 9.92 -9.17 0.34
N GLN A 159 10.37 -8.93 -0.88
CA GLN A 159 10.62 -9.97 -1.88
C GLN A 159 9.43 -10.93 -2.07
N TRP A 160 8.19 -10.41 -1.99
CA TRP A 160 6.94 -11.18 -2.14
C TRP A 160 6.96 -12.08 -3.37
N ILE A 161 7.47 -11.56 -4.48
CA ILE A 161 7.76 -12.31 -5.69
C ILE A 161 9.03 -11.73 -6.31
N HIS A 162 10.18 -12.19 -5.82
CA HIS A 162 11.49 -11.81 -6.35
C HIS A 162 12.24 -13.03 -6.86
N ILE A 163 12.76 -12.95 -8.08
CA ILE A 163 13.60 -13.99 -8.68
C ILE A 163 15.00 -13.43 -8.95
N THR A 164 16.04 -14.26 -8.80
CA THR A 164 17.40 -13.83 -9.12
C THR A 164 17.60 -13.67 -10.63
N GLY A 165 18.60 -12.89 -11.04
CA GLY A 165 18.96 -12.76 -12.47
C GLY A 165 19.30 -14.11 -13.12
N PHE A 166 19.85 -15.06 -12.35
CA PHE A 166 20.04 -16.43 -12.81
C PHE A 166 18.70 -17.14 -13.03
N GLN A 167 17.77 -17.07 -12.06
CA GLN A 167 16.42 -17.65 -12.21
C GLN A 167 15.65 -17.07 -13.40
N LYS A 168 15.80 -15.76 -13.67
CA LYS A 168 15.26 -15.11 -14.87
C LYS A 168 15.72 -15.83 -16.15
N ILE A 169 17.02 -16.07 -16.30
CA ILE A 169 17.59 -16.77 -17.48
C ILE A 169 16.97 -18.16 -17.66
N PHE A 170 16.80 -18.93 -16.58
CA PHE A 170 16.18 -20.26 -16.67
C PHE A 170 14.69 -20.18 -17.04
N ILE A 171 13.96 -19.19 -16.52
CA ILE A 171 12.55 -18.99 -16.86
C ILE A 171 12.41 -18.50 -18.31
N GLU A 172 13.31 -17.66 -18.81
CA GLU A 172 13.31 -17.22 -20.21
C GLU A 172 13.65 -18.36 -21.18
N LEU A 173 14.49 -19.31 -20.77
CA LEU A 173 14.86 -20.49 -21.57
C LEU A 173 13.82 -21.63 -21.53
N ASP A 174 12.94 -21.68 -20.52
CA ASP A 174 11.84 -22.67 -20.36
C ASP A 174 10.49 -21.95 -20.07
N PHE A 175 10.17 -20.98 -20.93
CA PHE A 175 9.15 -19.95 -20.71
C PHE A 175 7.75 -20.51 -20.51
N GLU A 176 7.35 -21.58 -21.20
CA GLU A 176 5.96 -22.07 -21.11
C GLU A 176 5.70 -22.96 -19.89
N GLY A 177 6.66 -23.80 -19.50
CA GLY A 177 6.47 -24.80 -18.44
C GLY A 177 6.53 -24.21 -17.03
N LEU A 178 7.50 -23.32 -16.79
CA LEU A 178 7.74 -22.73 -15.47
C LEU A 178 6.80 -21.56 -15.17
N VAL A 179 6.52 -20.70 -16.16
CA VAL A 179 5.56 -19.60 -16.00
C VAL A 179 4.16 -20.14 -15.73
N LYS A 180 3.74 -21.21 -16.41
CA LYS A 180 2.44 -21.86 -16.16
C LYS A 180 2.37 -22.44 -14.75
N LYS A 181 3.38 -23.20 -14.31
CA LYS A 181 3.44 -23.74 -12.93
C LYS A 181 3.49 -22.65 -11.87
N GLY A 182 4.24 -21.57 -12.12
CA GLY A 182 4.33 -20.41 -11.23
C GLY A 182 3.01 -19.64 -11.16
N ALA A 183 2.36 -19.41 -12.30
CA ALA A 183 1.05 -18.78 -12.39
C ALA A 183 -0.05 -19.64 -11.76
N ASP A 184 -0.04 -20.96 -11.95
CA ASP A 184 -0.98 -21.90 -11.35
C ASP A 184 -0.81 -21.96 -9.81
N LYS A 185 0.44 -21.96 -9.33
CA LYS A 185 0.75 -21.93 -7.89
C LYS A 185 0.39 -20.59 -7.26
N PHE A 186 0.63 -19.49 -7.98
CA PHE A 186 0.23 -18.16 -7.55
C PHE A 186 -1.29 -18.01 -7.54
N GLU A 187 -1.98 -18.45 -8.58
CA GLU A 187 -3.45 -18.50 -8.63
C GLU A 187 -4.02 -19.37 -7.49
N SER A 188 -3.37 -20.48 -7.16
CA SER A 188 -3.76 -21.31 -6.02
C SER A 188 -3.57 -20.61 -4.66
N TRP A 189 -2.58 -19.72 -4.53
CA TRP A 189 -2.33 -18.98 -3.28
C TRP A 189 -3.16 -17.70 -3.16
N PHE A 190 -3.43 -17.05 -4.29
CA PHE A 190 -3.99 -15.70 -4.29
C PHE A 190 -5.40 -15.61 -4.91
N GLY A 191 -5.91 -16.70 -5.50
CA GLY A 191 -7.25 -16.75 -6.10
C GLY A 191 -7.39 -15.99 -7.41
N PHE A 192 -6.28 -15.50 -7.98
CA PHE A 192 -6.25 -14.83 -9.27
C PHE A 192 -4.97 -15.15 -10.04
N ARG A 193 -5.09 -15.28 -11.37
CA ARG A 193 -3.96 -15.50 -12.27
C ARG A 193 -3.41 -14.17 -12.80
N PRO A 194 -2.12 -13.85 -12.58
CA PRO A 194 -1.52 -12.68 -13.21
C PRO A 194 -1.56 -12.84 -14.73
N LYS A 195 -1.96 -11.79 -15.45
CA LYS A 195 -2.06 -11.79 -16.94
C LYS A 195 -0.71 -11.86 -17.65
N GLY A 196 0.39 -12.01 -16.91
CA GLY A 196 1.75 -12.12 -17.38
C GLY A 196 2.71 -11.84 -16.23
N TRP A 197 3.91 -12.42 -16.29
CA TRP A 197 5.01 -12.09 -15.39
C TRP A 197 5.96 -11.17 -16.15
N ASP A 198 6.04 -9.92 -15.71
CA ASP A 198 7.08 -9.02 -16.20
C ASP A 198 8.38 -9.39 -15.48
N LEU A 199 9.11 -10.35 -16.06
CA LEU A 199 10.33 -10.91 -15.51
C LEU A 199 11.37 -9.83 -15.24
N ASP A 200 11.44 -8.80 -16.09
CA ASP A 200 12.32 -7.64 -15.90
C ASP A 200 11.97 -6.82 -14.66
N LYS A 201 10.69 -6.74 -14.28
CA LYS A 201 10.27 -6.05 -13.05
C LYS A 201 10.51 -6.89 -11.80
N ILE A 202 10.19 -8.18 -11.83
CA ILE A 202 10.30 -9.05 -10.64
C ILE A 202 11.73 -9.53 -10.36
N SER A 203 12.63 -9.44 -11.34
CA SER A 203 14.06 -9.76 -11.19
C SER A 203 14.95 -8.54 -10.92
N ARG A 204 14.37 -7.34 -10.94
CA ARG A 204 15.11 -6.09 -10.73
C ARG A 204 15.65 -6.05 -9.30
N SER A 205 16.95 -5.78 -9.18
CA SER A 205 17.58 -5.57 -7.89
C SER A 205 17.07 -4.31 -7.19
N CYS A 206 17.31 -4.19 -5.88
CA CYS A 206 16.95 -3.01 -5.11
C CYS A 206 17.56 -1.72 -5.70
N ASP A 207 18.87 -1.71 -5.98
CA ASP A 207 19.57 -0.53 -6.52
C ASP A 207 19.04 -0.10 -7.89
N GLU A 208 18.74 -1.06 -8.77
CA GLU A 208 18.15 -0.78 -10.08
C GLU A 208 16.72 -0.22 -9.93
N GLN A 209 15.92 -0.72 -8.99
CA GLN A 209 14.57 -0.22 -8.75
C GLN A 209 14.59 1.17 -8.10
N LEU A 210 15.53 1.45 -7.19
CA LEU A 210 15.74 2.78 -6.62
C LEU A 210 16.15 3.77 -7.71
N SER A 211 17.17 3.44 -8.51
CA SER A 211 17.64 4.28 -9.63
C SER A 211 16.56 4.52 -10.70
N ARG A 212 15.68 3.55 -10.92
CA ARG A 212 14.51 3.70 -11.80
C ARG A 212 13.49 4.66 -11.20
N THR A 213 13.14 4.47 -9.94
CA THR A 213 12.14 5.29 -9.26
C THR A 213 12.60 6.74 -9.18
N GLU A 214 13.87 6.97 -8.85
CA GLU A 214 14.48 8.30 -8.85
C GLU A 214 14.33 9.00 -10.21
N ARG A 215 14.58 8.29 -11.32
CA ARG A 215 14.34 8.84 -12.67
C ARG A 215 12.88 9.16 -12.96
N ILE A 216 11.94 8.40 -12.41
CA ILE A 216 10.50 8.66 -12.57
C ILE A 216 10.13 9.94 -11.83
N ILE A 217 10.47 10.03 -10.54
CA ILE A 217 10.06 11.17 -9.69
C ILE A 217 10.75 12.48 -10.09
N ASN A 218 11.96 12.40 -10.67
CA ASN A 218 12.68 13.56 -11.19
C ASN A 218 12.25 13.93 -12.63
N GLY A 219 11.35 13.17 -13.25
CA GLY A 219 10.88 13.40 -14.61
C GLY A 219 9.64 14.29 -14.68
N ASP A 220 9.56 15.15 -15.69
CA ASP A 220 8.44 16.08 -15.89
C ASP A 220 7.09 15.37 -16.05
N ASP A 221 7.07 14.17 -16.66
CA ASP A 221 5.84 13.37 -16.82
C ASP A 221 5.19 13.02 -15.48
N TYR A 222 5.97 12.74 -14.45
CA TYR A 222 5.44 12.47 -13.12
C TYR A 222 4.79 13.70 -12.52
N ASN A 223 5.46 14.86 -12.59
CA ASN A 223 4.92 16.12 -12.08
C ASN A 223 3.66 16.56 -12.83
N HIS A 224 3.67 16.50 -14.16
CA HIS A 224 2.50 16.85 -14.98
C HIS A 224 1.28 15.97 -14.66
N LYS A 225 1.50 14.67 -14.39
CA LYS A 225 0.42 13.77 -13.97
C LYS A 225 -0.20 14.19 -12.65
N LEU A 226 0.61 14.64 -11.68
CA LEU A 226 0.08 15.14 -10.41
C LEU A 226 -0.66 16.47 -10.61
N ASP A 227 -0.15 17.36 -11.45
CA ASP A 227 -0.83 18.62 -11.80
C ASP A 227 -2.20 18.38 -12.45
N TRP A 228 -2.35 17.35 -13.29
CA TRP A 228 -3.64 16.96 -13.86
C TRP A 228 -4.63 16.48 -12.79
N VAL A 229 -4.17 15.68 -11.83
CA VAL A 229 -5.02 15.24 -10.70
C VAL A 229 -5.50 16.44 -9.89
N ILE A 230 -4.61 17.36 -9.55
CA ILE A 230 -4.96 18.58 -8.81
C ILE A 230 -5.95 19.43 -9.62
N SER A 231 -5.70 19.62 -10.90
CA SER A 231 -6.54 20.43 -11.79
C SER A 231 -7.94 19.85 -11.91
N ALA A 232 -8.06 18.55 -12.18
CA ALA A 232 -9.35 17.86 -12.23
C ALA A 232 -10.06 17.86 -10.87
N THR A 233 -9.33 17.73 -9.77
CA THR A 233 -9.91 17.81 -8.42
C THR A 233 -10.44 19.21 -8.11
N LYS A 234 -9.81 20.28 -8.60
CA LYS A 234 -10.31 21.65 -8.41
C LYS A 234 -11.67 21.87 -9.07
N GLU A 235 -11.95 21.19 -10.18
CA GLU A 235 -13.24 21.30 -10.89
C GLU A 235 -14.42 20.78 -10.08
N THR A 236 -14.19 19.92 -9.08
CA THR A 236 -15.24 19.39 -8.21
C THR A 236 -15.44 20.22 -6.93
N LEU A 237 -14.62 21.24 -6.69
CA LEU A 237 -14.69 22.09 -5.49
C LEU A 237 -15.77 23.18 -5.61
N ALA A 238 -16.28 23.60 -4.46
CA ALA A 238 -16.97 24.87 -4.31
C ALA A 238 -15.99 26.05 -4.52
N PRO A 239 -16.45 27.29 -4.75
CA PRO A 239 -15.58 28.46 -4.97
C PRO A 239 -14.53 28.70 -3.87
N TRP A 240 -14.82 28.28 -2.63
CA TRP A 240 -13.92 28.39 -1.47
C TRP A 240 -13.41 27.03 -1.00
N GLY A 241 -13.66 25.98 -1.78
CA GLY A 241 -13.31 24.62 -1.44
C GLY A 241 -11.80 24.42 -1.40
N ARG A 242 -11.35 23.48 -0.56
CA ARG A 242 -9.92 23.22 -0.34
C ARG A 242 -9.56 21.78 -0.66
N ILE A 243 -8.36 21.58 -1.20
CA ILE A 243 -7.74 20.27 -1.32
C ILE A 243 -6.77 20.11 -0.17
N TYR A 244 -6.93 19.04 0.60
CA TYR A 244 -5.97 18.61 1.62
C TYR A 244 -5.19 17.42 1.05
N TRP A 245 -4.09 17.73 0.37
CA TRP A 245 -3.21 16.72 -0.21
C TRP A 245 -2.21 16.25 0.85
N THR A 246 -2.38 15.01 1.29
CA THR A 246 -1.56 14.41 2.35
C THR A 246 -0.44 13.57 1.73
N GLY A 247 0.78 13.78 2.23
CA GLY A 247 1.93 12.96 1.85
C GLY A 247 1.94 11.59 2.53
N TYR A 248 2.90 10.76 2.16
CA TYR A 248 3.06 9.42 2.73
C TYR A 248 3.83 9.45 4.06
N ALA A 249 3.49 8.53 4.96
CA ALA A 249 4.23 8.33 6.20
C ALA A 249 5.65 7.81 5.93
N LYS A 250 6.58 8.13 6.82
CA LYS A 250 7.94 7.55 6.77
C LYS A 250 7.88 6.08 7.13
N PHE A 251 8.52 5.23 6.32
CA PHE A 251 8.59 3.79 6.54
C PHE A 251 9.64 3.39 7.56
N PHE A 252 10.79 4.07 7.54
CA PHE A 252 11.95 3.74 8.37
C PHE A 252 12.37 4.95 9.20
N GLY A 253 12.84 4.69 10.42
CA GLY A 253 13.54 5.69 11.23
C GLY A 253 14.83 6.13 10.55
N THR A 254 15.21 7.39 10.71
CA THR A 254 16.42 7.96 10.10
C THR A 254 17.71 7.62 10.87
N GLU A 255 17.56 7.07 12.08
CA GLU A 255 18.68 6.74 12.97
C GLU A 255 19.21 5.32 12.75
N TYR A 256 18.56 4.53 11.87
CA TYR A 256 18.93 3.13 11.53
C TYR A 256 19.22 2.27 12.75
N THR A 257 18.36 2.41 13.76
CA THR A 257 18.51 1.74 15.02
C THR A 257 18.10 0.26 14.89
N PRO A 258 18.68 -0.68 15.68
CA PRO A 258 18.52 -2.12 15.46
C PRO A 258 17.11 -2.69 15.72
N GLU A 259 16.15 -1.88 16.16
CA GLU A 259 14.81 -2.35 16.55
C GLU A 259 14.08 -3.01 15.38
N CYS A 260 14.40 -2.64 14.13
CA CYS A 260 13.82 -3.26 12.94
C CYS A 260 14.61 -4.48 12.41
N ASP A 261 15.81 -4.76 12.93
CA ASP A 261 16.69 -5.83 12.42
C ASP A 261 16.16 -7.23 12.73
N SER A 262 15.36 -7.35 13.80
CA SER A 262 14.75 -8.61 14.24
C SER A 262 13.24 -8.68 14.01
N VAL A 263 12.64 -7.72 13.32
CA VAL A 263 11.21 -7.73 13.00
C VAL A 263 11.00 -8.51 11.70
N SER A 264 10.28 -9.62 11.79
CA SER A 264 9.82 -10.34 10.61
C SER A 264 8.49 -9.79 10.16
N TRP A 265 8.38 -9.46 8.88
CA TRP A 265 7.12 -9.06 8.27
C TRP A 265 6.34 -10.30 7.86
N THR A 266 5.11 -10.41 8.35
CA THR A 266 4.15 -11.38 7.86
C THR A 266 3.19 -10.68 6.92
N THR A 267 3.17 -11.11 5.66
CA THR A 267 2.05 -10.81 4.76
C THR A 267 0.93 -11.79 5.05
N TRP A 268 -0.20 -11.30 5.52
CA TRP A 268 -1.42 -12.11 5.62
C TRP A 268 -2.18 -12.03 4.31
N VAL A 269 -2.62 -13.20 3.86
CA VAL A 269 -3.86 -13.30 3.12
C VAL A 269 -4.97 -13.20 4.17
N HIS A 270 -5.75 -12.11 4.18
CA HIS A 270 -6.86 -12.01 5.10
C HIS A 270 -7.92 -13.06 4.74
N SER A 271 -7.92 -14.16 5.48
CA SER A 271 -8.97 -15.18 5.40
C SER A 271 -10.28 -14.60 5.92
N LEU A 272 -11.30 -14.57 5.07
CA LEU A 272 -12.69 -14.32 5.45
C LEU A 272 -13.31 -15.62 5.97
N TYR A 273 -13.21 -15.85 7.28
CA TYR A 273 -14.07 -16.73 8.08
C TYR A 273 -14.23 -18.21 7.66
N LYS A 274 -13.98 -19.09 8.64
CA LYS A 274 -14.14 -20.56 8.61
C LYS A 274 -15.42 -21.04 7.91
N GLY A 275 -15.29 -21.61 6.72
CA GLY A 275 -16.35 -22.42 6.11
C GLY A 275 -16.22 -22.58 4.60
N SER A 276 -15.46 -23.59 4.17
CA SER A 276 -15.35 -24.11 2.80
C SER A 276 -15.01 -23.10 1.68
N SER A 277 -13.73 -23.11 1.31
CA SER A 277 -13.21 -23.01 -0.07
C SER A 277 -13.79 -21.90 -0.97
N THR A 278 -13.21 -20.71 -0.90
CA THR A 278 -12.68 -19.89 -2.02
C THR A 278 -12.39 -18.48 -1.49
N GLU A 279 -11.13 -18.16 -1.20
CA GLU A 279 -10.74 -16.83 -0.68
C GLU A 279 -9.89 -16.07 -1.71
N LEU A 280 -10.39 -14.90 -2.12
CA LEU A 280 -9.60 -13.89 -2.83
C LEU A 280 -8.62 -13.24 -1.85
N ALA A 281 -7.33 -13.26 -2.19
CA ALA A 281 -6.30 -12.61 -1.39
C ALA A 281 -6.21 -11.11 -1.69
N VAL A 282 -6.25 -10.28 -0.64
CA VAL A 282 -5.70 -8.92 -0.66
C VAL A 282 -4.43 -8.95 0.17
N LEU A 283 -3.32 -8.48 -0.40
CA LEU A 283 -2.05 -8.32 0.29
C LEU A 283 -2.18 -7.15 1.28
N GLY A 284 -2.30 -7.46 2.57
CA GLY A 284 -2.13 -6.51 3.66
C GLY A 284 -0.82 -6.79 4.40
N ALA A 285 -0.14 -5.75 4.84
CA ALA A 285 0.97 -5.83 5.79
C ALA A 285 0.52 -5.10 7.07
N GLU A 286 0.59 -5.76 8.22
CA GLU A 286 0.58 -5.11 9.54
C GLU A 286 1.93 -5.34 10.21
N PHE A 287 2.22 -4.50 11.21
CA PHE A 287 3.43 -4.49 11.99
C PHE A 287 3.17 -5.28 13.28
N GLY A 288 4.00 -6.28 13.57
CA GLY A 288 3.99 -7.06 14.82
C GLY A 288 5.11 -6.66 15.76
#